data_AF-A0A2M9U7B1-F1
#
_entry.id   AF-A0A2M9U7B1-F1
#
_cell.length_a   1.000
_cell.length_b   1.000
_cell.length_c   1.000
_cell.angle_alpha   90.00
_cell.angle_beta   90.00
_cell.angle_gamma   90.00
#
_symmetry.space_group_name_H-M   'P 1'
#
loop_
_entity.id
_entity.type
_entity.pdbx_description
1 polymer ?
#
loop_
_entity_poly.entity_id
_entity_poly.type
_entity_poly.pdbx_seq_one_letter_code
_entity_poly.pdbx_strand_id
1 'polypeptide(L)'
;MKRLLKEVPLMALVLTVGFAFANKEHAQSAGWVELNGTAQQLQSKPCVSPTNDLCKVIFASDPNSQEHQVYMDENLSIPMRNGSTEAYIIND
;
A
#
# COMPACT_ATOMS: atom_id res chain seq x y z
N MET A 1 49.80 25.53 33.84
CA MET A 1 49.08 25.27 32.57
C MET A 1 48.75 23.79 32.48
N LYS A 2 47.47 23.44 32.29
CA LYS A 2 46.93 22.39 31.41
C LYS A 2 45.50 22.08 31.85
N ARG A 3 44.55 22.80 31.23
CA ARG A 3 43.13 22.45 31.25
C ARG A 3 42.99 21.23 30.35
N LEU A 4 42.72 20.05 30.91
CA LEU A 4 42.22 18.93 30.12
C LEU A 4 40.71 19.13 29.98
N LEU A 5 40.30 19.76 28.88
CA LEU A 5 38.93 19.66 28.39
C LEU A 5 38.74 18.20 27.97
N LYS A 6 38.05 17.43 28.81
CA LYS A 6 37.63 16.08 28.48
C LYS A 6 36.38 16.22 27.62
N GLU A 7 36.59 16.20 26.31
CA GLU A 7 35.54 16.16 25.30
C GLU A 7 34.62 14.98 25.60
N VAL A 8 33.38 15.31 25.96
CA VAL A 8 32.30 14.33 26.06
C VAL A 8 31.85 14.08 24.62
N PRO A 9 32.01 12.87 24.05
CA PRO A 9 31.40 12.60 22.77
C PRO A 9 29.89 12.59 23.00
N LEU A 10 29.24 13.64 22.52
CA LEU A 10 27.79 13.73 22.44
C LEU A 10 27.35 12.58 21.54
N MET A 11 26.85 11.48 22.12
CA MET A 11 26.21 10.42 21.34
C MET A 11 24.93 11.02 20.76
N ALA A 12 25.04 11.53 19.54
CA ALA A 12 23.90 11.82 18.68
C ALA A 12 23.29 10.47 18.29
N LEU A 13 22.38 9.99 19.13
CA LEU A 13 21.56 8.83 18.84
C LEU A 13 20.53 9.29 17.80
N VAL A 14 20.92 9.20 16.52
CA VAL A 14 20.05 9.46 15.40
C VAL A 14 18.95 8.40 15.47
N LEU A 15 17.79 8.80 15.98
CA LEU A 15 16.55 8.07 15.78
C LEU A 15 16.21 8.17 14.29
N THR A 16 16.83 7.29 13.50
CA THR A 16 16.31 6.99 12.17
C THR A 16 14.92 6.42 12.40
N VAL A 17 13.90 7.20 12.06
CA VAL A 17 12.56 6.67 11.79
C VAL A 17 12.74 5.81 10.56
N GLY A 18 13.18 4.57 10.77
CA GLY A 18 13.15 3.55 9.76
C GLY A 18 11.68 3.39 9.40
N PHE A 19 11.32 3.81 8.19
CA PHE A 19 10.12 3.32 7.55
C PHE A 19 10.19 1.80 7.63
N ALA A 20 9.40 1.23 8.54
CA ALA A 20 9.28 -0.20 8.66
C ALA A 20 8.60 -0.65 7.37
N PHE A 21 9.40 -1.07 6.38
CA PHE A 21 8.92 -1.98 5.36
C PHE A 21 8.62 -3.26 6.12
N ALA A 22 7.40 -3.37 6.63
CA ALA A 22 6.92 -4.58 7.28
C ALA A 22 7.17 -5.72 6.29
N ASN A 23 8.00 -6.68 6.71
CA ASN A 23 8.21 -7.93 6.00
C ASN A 23 6.83 -8.52 5.71
N LYS A 24 6.36 -8.40 4.47
CA LYS A 24 5.29 -9.24 4.00
C LYS A 24 5.99 -10.36 3.30
N GLU A 25 5.94 -11.52 3.95
CA GLU A 25 6.01 -12.83 3.32
C GLU A 25 5.42 -12.77 1.92
N HIS A 26 5.88 -13.67 1.06
CA HIS A 26 5.43 -13.92 -0.31
C HIS A 26 3.89 -14.08 -0.44
N ALA A 27 3.16 -13.01 -0.15
CA ALA A 27 1.73 -12.87 -0.22
C ALA A 27 1.51 -12.41 -1.65
N GLN A 28 0.96 -13.30 -2.46
CA GLN A 28 0.49 -12.96 -3.79
C GLN A 28 -0.25 -11.62 -3.68
N SER A 29 0.23 -10.61 -4.41
CA SER A 29 -0.29 -9.24 -4.27
C SER A 29 -1.81 -9.29 -4.30
N ALA A 30 -2.44 -8.75 -3.25
CA ALA A 30 -3.90 -8.69 -3.17
C ALA A 30 -4.51 -7.79 -4.25
N GLY A 31 -3.65 -7.07 -4.98
CA GLY A 31 -3.99 -6.14 -6.04
C GLY A 31 -3.34 -4.79 -5.79
N TRP A 32 -3.25 -3.99 -6.82
CA TRP A 32 -2.78 -2.60 -6.79
C TRP A 32 -3.89 -1.69 -7.30
N VAL A 33 -4.02 -0.49 -6.75
CA VAL A 33 -4.98 0.52 -7.21
C VAL A 33 -4.28 1.85 -7.37
N GLU A 34 -4.81 2.69 -8.26
CA GLU A 34 -4.39 4.08 -8.35
C GLU A 34 -5.19 4.92 -7.35
N LEU A 35 -4.48 5.53 -6.40
CA LEU A 35 -5.03 6.50 -5.46
C LEU A 35 -4.26 7.80 -5.59
N ASN A 36 -4.94 8.87 -6.02
CA ASN A 36 -4.36 10.20 -6.20
C ASN A 36 -3.05 10.20 -7.03
N GLY A 37 -3.01 9.41 -8.12
CA GLY A 37 -1.84 9.30 -8.99
C GLY A 37 -0.69 8.45 -8.43
N THR A 38 -0.90 7.77 -7.30
CA THR A 38 0.09 6.85 -6.71
C THR A 38 -0.47 5.44 -6.68
N ALA A 39 0.34 4.46 -7.12
CA ALA A 39 -0.01 3.05 -7.01
C ALA A 39 0.09 2.60 -5.55
N GLN A 40 -1.01 2.07 -5.00
CA GLN A 40 -1.06 1.54 -3.65
C GLN A 40 -1.47 0.08 -3.65
N GLN A 41 -0.79 -0.73 -2.83
CA GLN A 41 -1.08 -2.14 -2.69
C GLN A 41 -2.25 -2.36 -1.73
N LEU A 42 -3.24 -3.12 -2.18
CA LEU A 42 -4.34 -3.55 -1.34
C LEU A 42 -3.86 -4.50 -0.24
N GLN A 43 -4.45 -4.41 0.95
CA GLN A 43 -4.15 -5.31 2.06
C GLN A 43 -4.95 -6.62 1.98
N SER A 44 -6.15 -6.57 1.40
CA SER A 44 -7.07 -7.69 1.25
C SER A 44 -7.38 -7.95 -0.22
N LYS A 45 -7.49 -9.21 -0.63
CA LYS A 45 -7.80 -9.59 -2.02
C LYS A 45 -9.32 -9.50 -2.26
N PRO A 46 -9.82 -8.48 -2.99
CA PRO A 46 -11.26 -8.29 -3.16
C PRO A 46 -11.83 -9.08 -4.34
N CYS A 47 -10.99 -9.38 -5.33
CA CYS A 47 -11.39 -9.97 -6.62
C CYS A 47 -11.42 -11.51 -6.53
N VAL A 48 -12.53 -12.05 -6.03
CA VAL A 48 -12.74 -13.50 -5.84
C VAL A 48 -13.91 -14.07 -6.65
N SER A 49 -14.53 -13.25 -7.50
CA SER A 49 -15.65 -13.68 -8.33
C SER A 49 -15.17 -14.58 -9.48
N PRO A 50 -15.95 -15.61 -9.87
CA PRO A 50 -15.59 -16.49 -10.98
C PRO A 50 -15.81 -15.86 -12.36
N THR A 51 -16.29 -14.61 -12.45
CA THR A 51 -16.55 -13.96 -13.73
C THR A 51 -15.29 -13.32 -14.32
N ASN A 52 -15.25 -13.17 -15.65
CA ASN A 52 -14.11 -12.56 -16.34
C ASN A 52 -14.18 -11.01 -16.36
N ASP A 53 -15.00 -10.44 -15.48
CA ASP A 53 -15.18 -9.00 -15.38
C ASP A 53 -13.97 -8.32 -14.74
N LEU A 54 -13.82 -7.04 -15.04
CA LEU A 54 -12.80 -6.20 -14.44
C LEU A 54 -13.09 -6.03 -12.95
N CYS A 55 -12.07 -6.18 -12.12
CA CYS A 55 -12.23 -5.97 -10.70
C CYS A 55 -12.12 -4.49 -10.35
N LYS A 56 -13.14 -3.98 -9.67
CA LYS A 56 -13.18 -2.62 -9.15
C LYS A 56 -13.45 -2.64 -7.66
N VAL A 57 -12.90 -1.68 -6.95
CA VAL A 57 -13.10 -1.50 -5.51
C VAL A 57 -13.56 -0.09 -5.20
N ILE A 58 -14.30 0.07 -4.12
CA ILE A 58 -14.67 1.35 -3.52
C ILE A 58 -14.14 1.33 -2.10
N PHE A 59 -13.44 2.39 -1.68
CA PHE A 59 -13.00 2.52 -0.31
C PHE A 59 -14.16 2.98 0.58
N ALA A 60 -14.42 2.26 1.67
CA ALA A 60 -15.49 2.60 2.61
C ALA A 60 -15.29 3.98 3.26
N SER A 61 -14.04 4.45 3.32
CA SER A 61 -13.64 5.77 3.80
C SER A 61 -13.83 6.89 2.74
N ASP A 62 -14.06 6.57 1.47
CA ASP A 62 -14.27 7.58 0.42
C ASP A 62 -15.73 8.07 0.40
N PRO A 63 -15.98 9.35 0.72
CA PRO A 63 -17.34 9.92 0.72
C PRO A 63 -17.98 9.98 -0.68
N ASN A 64 -17.19 9.90 -1.75
CA ASN A 64 -17.70 9.93 -3.12
C ASN A 64 -17.98 8.54 -3.70
N SER A 65 -17.62 7.48 -2.98
CA SER A 65 -17.76 6.09 -3.44
C SER A 65 -17.14 5.88 -4.84
N GLN A 66 -15.96 6.46 -5.07
CA GLN A 66 -15.24 6.36 -6.32
C GLN A 66 -14.80 4.90 -6.58
N GLU A 67 -15.07 4.42 -7.78
CA GLU A 67 -14.61 3.11 -8.22
C GLU A 67 -13.13 3.19 -8.67
N HIS A 68 -12.29 2.34 -8.08
CA HIS A 68 -10.89 2.17 -8.44
C HIS A 68 -10.68 0.81 -9.10
N GLN A 69 -10.07 0.80 -10.28
CA GLN A 69 -9.68 -0.43 -10.96
C GLN A 69 -8.54 -1.09 -10.18
N VAL A 70 -8.65 -2.41 -9.96
CA VAL A 70 -7.58 -3.20 -9.36
C VAL A 70 -6.66 -3.76 -10.46
N TYR A 71 -5.36 -3.75 -10.21
CA TYR A 71 -4.30 -4.20 -11.09
C TYR A 71 -3.48 -5.31 -10.43
N MET A 72 -2.82 -6.13 -11.24
CA MET A 72 -1.98 -7.23 -10.76
C MET A 72 -0.57 -6.75 -10.36
N ASP A 73 -0.14 -5.60 -10.85
CA ASP A 73 1.20 -5.06 -10.69
C ASP A 73 1.18 -3.58 -10.26
N GLU A 74 2.29 -3.15 -9.65
CA GLU A 74 2.49 -1.78 -9.15
C GLU A 74 2.56 -0.73 -10.27
N ASN A 75 2.86 -1.14 -11.51
CA ASN A 75 2.90 -0.25 -12.67
C ASN A 75 1.49 -0.04 -13.26
N LEU A 76 0.45 -0.60 -12.62
CA LEU A 76 -0.95 -0.47 -13.02
C LEU A 76 -1.16 -0.87 -14.49
N SER A 77 -0.37 -1.83 -14.97
CA SER A 77 -0.32 -2.19 -16.40
C SER A 77 -1.30 -3.32 -16.72
N ILE A 78 -1.45 -4.28 -15.81
CA ILE A 78 -2.27 -5.48 -16.02
C ILE A 78 -3.52 -5.38 -15.13
N PRO A 79 -4.71 -5.11 -15.70
CA PRO A 79 -5.93 -5.04 -14.91
C PRO A 79 -6.29 -6.42 -14.34
N MET A 80 -6.64 -6.46 -13.07
CA MET A 80 -7.08 -7.66 -12.39
C MET A 80 -8.47 -8.05 -12.88
N ARG A 81 -8.56 -9.28 -13.39
CA ARG A 81 -9.81 -9.97 -13.75
C ARG A 81 -10.26 -10.81 -12.56
N ASN A 82 -11.44 -11.42 -12.62
CA ASN A 82 -12.13 -12.06 -11.49
C ASN A 82 -12.87 -11.05 -10.60
N GLY A 83 -13.31 -9.95 -11.22
CA GLY A 83 -14.19 -8.95 -10.63
C GLY A 83 -15.66 -9.36 -10.67
N SER A 84 -16.54 -8.43 -10.34
CA SER A 84 -17.99 -8.55 -10.54
C SER A 84 -18.50 -7.33 -11.29
N THR A 85 -19.76 -7.37 -11.73
CA THR A 85 -20.41 -6.20 -12.34
C THR A 85 -20.50 -5.03 -11.35
N GLU A 86 -20.59 -5.33 -10.05
CA GLU A 86 -20.55 -4.38 -8.95
C GLU A 86 -19.13 -4.27 -8.36
N ALA A 87 -18.76 -3.08 -7.88
CA ALA A 87 -17.48 -2.85 -7.22
C ALA A 87 -17.48 -3.38 -5.77
N TYR A 88 -16.33 -3.89 -5.32
CA TYR A 88 -16.16 -4.40 -3.97
C TYR A 88 -15.89 -3.26 -2.98
N ILE A 89 -16.69 -3.16 -1.93
CA ILE A 89 -16.42 -2.21 -0.85
C ILE A 89 -15.31 -2.78 0.04
N ILE A 90 -14.20 -2.06 0.16
CA ILE A 90 -13.06 -2.43 1.00
C ILE A 90 -12.82 -1.38 2.08
N ASN A 91 -12.42 -1.84 3.26
CA ASN A 91 -11.94 -0.95 4.31
C ASN A 91 -10.45 -0.68 4.05
N ASP A 92 -10.04 0.60 4.09
CA ASP A 92 -8.63 1.00 3.99
C ASP A 92 -7.88 0.75 5.31
#